data_AF-A0A2J8T9X8-F1
#
_entry.id   AF-A0A2J8T9X8-F1
#
_cell.length_a   1.000
_cell.length_b   1.000
_cell.length_c   1.000
_cell.angle_alpha   90.00
_cell.angle_beta   90.00
_cell.angle_gamma   90.00
#
_symmetry.space_group_name_H-M   'P 1'
#
loop_
_entity.id
_entity.type
_entity.pdbx_description
1 polymer ?
#
loop_
_entity_poly.entity_id
_entity_poly.type
_entity_poly.pdbx_seq_one_letter_code
_entity_poly.pdbx_strand_id
1 'polypeptide(L)'
;MKMHSTESLLKKIERETWRESGVSLIATVTRLMERLLDYRDCMKMGEVDGKKIGCTVSLLNFYKTELNKEEMYIRYIHKLYDLHLKAQNFTEAAYTLLLYDELLEWSDRPLREFLTYPMQTEWQRKEHLHLTIIQNFDRGKCWENGIILCRKIAEQYESYYDYRNLSKMRMMEASLYDKIMDQQRLEPEFFRV
;
A
#
# COMPACT_ATOMS: atom_id res chain seq x y z
N MET A 1 -8.43 23.36 -22.41
CA MET A 1 -7.23 23.60 -21.57
C MET A 1 -6.20 22.45 -21.61
N LYS A 2 -6.59 21.17 -21.65
CA LYS A 2 -5.67 19.99 -21.62
C LYS A 2 -4.68 19.89 -22.80
N MET A 3 -5.08 20.19 -24.03
CA MET A 3 -4.19 20.12 -25.21
C MET A 3 -3.24 21.32 -25.35
N HIS A 4 -3.62 22.48 -24.83
CA HIS A 4 -2.91 23.72 -25.16
C HIS A 4 -1.57 23.87 -24.42
N SER A 5 -1.45 23.31 -23.22
CA SER A 5 -0.19 23.35 -22.45
C SER A 5 0.85 22.37 -22.99
N THR A 6 0.45 21.18 -23.42
CA THR A 6 1.36 20.16 -23.97
C THR A 6 1.86 20.54 -25.36
N GLU A 7 0.98 21.04 -26.24
CA GLU A 7 1.37 21.55 -27.57
C GLU A 7 2.32 22.75 -27.49
N SER A 8 2.10 23.67 -26.54
CA SER A 8 2.95 24.86 -26.36
C SER A 8 4.36 24.48 -25.87
N LEU A 9 4.46 23.50 -24.96
CA LEU A 9 5.73 23.00 -24.45
C LEU A 9 6.49 22.18 -25.51
N LEU A 10 5.80 21.35 -26.27
CA LEU A 10 6.41 20.59 -27.37
C LEU A 10 7.02 21.52 -28.42
N LYS A 11 6.28 22.56 -28.86
CA LYS A 11 6.79 23.58 -29.81
C LYS A 11 8.02 24.33 -29.32
N LYS A 12 8.19 24.48 -28.01
CA LYS A 12 9.37 25.14 -27.41
C LYS A 12 10.60 24.23 -27.38
N ILE A 13 10.41 22.93 -27.22
CA ILE A 13 11.47 21.91 -27.11
C ILE A 13 12.02 21.49 -28.48
N GLU A 14 11.27 21.70 -29.58
CA GLU A 14 11.73 21.38 -30.94
C GLU A 14 13.01 22.09 -31.38
N ARG A 15 13.41 23.16 -30.69
CA ARG A 15 14.57 24.00 -31.07
C ARG A 15 15.86 23.67 -30.32
N GLU A 16 15.87 22.71 -29.40
CA GLU A 16 17.02 22.46 -28.52
C GLU A 16 17.54 21.01 -28.57
N THR A 17 18.82 20.83 -28.23
CA THR A 17 19.57 19.55 -28.23
C THR A 17 19.02 18.50 -27.26
N TRP A 18 18.08 18.86 -26.38
CA TRP A 18 17.48 18.00 -25.35
C TRP A 18 16.09 17.47 -25.75
N ARG A 19 15.78 17.45 -27.05
CA ARG A 19 14.44 17.19 -27.59
C ARG A 19 13.84 15.87 -27.10
N GLU A 20 14.60 14.78 -27.13
CA GLU A 20 14.12 13.45 -26.72
C GLU A 20 13.83 13.37 -25.22
N SER A 21 14.72 13.90 -24.39
CA SER A 21 14.53 14.00 -22.93
C SER A 21 13.34 14.91 -22.57
N GLY A 22 13.17 16.02 -23.29
CA GLY A 22 12.07 16.97 -23.11
C GLY A 22 10.71 16.40 -23.52
N VAL A 23 10.64 15.68 -24.64
CA VAL A 23 9.43 14.99 -25.09
C VAL A 23 9.06 13.87 -24.11
N SER A 24 10.04 13.08 -23.65
CA SER A 24 9.82 12.04 -22.64
C SER A 24 9.28 12.63 -21.32
N LEU A 25 9.86 13.73 -20.84
CA LEU A 25 9.38 14.42 -19.64
C LEU A 25 7.95 14.94 -19.81
N ILE A 26 7.64 15.61 -20.93
CA ILE A 26 6.29 16.11 -21.20
C ILE A 26 5.29 14.95 -21.26
N ALA A 27 5.64 13.84 -21.90
CA ALA A 27 4.78 12.67 -21.97
C ALA A 27 4.49 12.10 -20.56
N THR A 28 5.51 11.96 -19.72
CA THR A 28 5.36 11.50 -18.33
C THR A 28 4.53 12.45 -17.49
N VAL A 29 4.76 13.76 -17.60
CA VAL A 29 3.98 14.79 -16.87
C VAL A 29 2.53 14.84 -17.35
N THR A 30 2.28 14.69 -18.65
CA THR A 30 0.92 14.66 -19.21
C THR A 30 0.16 13.45 -18.69
N ARG A 31 0.76 12.26 -18.75
CA ARG A 31 0.16 11.02 -18.20
C ARG A 31 -0.08 11.12 -16.70
N LEU A 32 0.86 11.69 -15.94
CA LEU A 32 0.66 11.94 -14.52
C LEU A 32 -0.54 12.87 -14.28
N MET A 33 -0.64 13.97 -15.02
CA MET A 33 -1.75 14.91 -14.89
C MET A 33 -3.09 14.25 -15.23
N GLU A 34 -3.15 13.42 -16.27
CA GLU A 34 -4.36 12.65 -16.61
C GLU A 34 -4.78 11.74 -15.46
N ARG A 35 -3.86 10.94 -14.90
CA ARG A 35 -4.16 10.03 -13.79
C ARG A 35 -4.57 10.76 -12.51
N LEU A 36 -3.97 11.90 -12.21
CA LEU A 36 -4.36 12.73 -11.06
C LEU A 36 -5.72 13.37 -11.25
N LEU A 37 -6.06 13.79 -12.47
CA LEU A 37 -7.38 14.33 -12.79
C LEU A 37 -8.45 13.24 -12.70
N ASP A 38 -8.19 12.06 -13.24
CA ASP A 38 -9.09 10.90 -13.13
C ASP A 38 -9.35 10.56 -11.65
N TYR A 39 -8.28 10.42 -10.85
CA TYR A 39 -8.40 10.19 -9.41
C TYR A 39 -9.22 11.28 -8.70
N ARG A 40 -8.96 12.55 -9.00
CA ARG A 40 -9.70 13.68 -8.41
C ARG A 40 -11.19 13.60 -8.76
N ASP A 41 -11.50 13.25 -10.01
CA ASP A 41 -12.88 13.20 -10.48
C ASP A 41 -13.62 12.00 -9.85
N CYS A 42 -12.98 10.82 -9.72
CA CYS A 42 -13.51 9.65 -8.97
C CYS A 42 -13.78 9.98 -7.48
N MET A 43 -12.94 10.84 -6.88
CA MET A 43 -13.04 11.17 -5.45
C MET A 43 -14.05 12.29 -5.14
N LYS A 44 -14.35 13.18 -6.11
CA LYS A 44 -15.31 14.28 -5.94
C LYS A 44 -16.75 13.86 -6.15
N MET A 45 -16.97 12.93 -7.05
CA MET A 45 -18.30 12.40 -7.30
C MET A 45 -18.64 11.43 -6.17
N GLY A 46 -19.90 11.40 -5.72
CA GLY A 46 -20.41 10.38 -4.78
C GLY A 46 -20.44 8.97 -5.40
N GLU A 47 -19.44 8.62 -6.20
CA GLU A 47 -19.31 7.35 -6.88
C GLU A 47 -19.08 6.20 -5.91
N VAL A 48 -19.53 5.03 -6.36
CA VAL A 48 -19.44 3.73 -5.68
C VAL A 48 -17.99 3.45 -5.28
N ASP A 49 -17.79 2.96 -4.06
CA ASP A 49 -16.46 2.74 -3.47
C ASP A 49 -15.53 1.88 -4.35
N GLY A 50 -16.09 0.96 -5.15
CA GLY A 50 -15.33 0.15 -6.10
C GLY A 50 -14.58 0.97 -7.18
N LYS A 51 -15.18 2.03 -7.71
CA LYS A 51 -14.48 2.90 -8.68
C LYS A 51 -13.35 3.68 -8.03
N LYS A 52 -13.57 4.18 -6.81
CA LYS A 52 -12.53 4.89 -6.03
C LYS A 52 -11.33 4.00 -5.74
N ILE A 53 -11.57 2.75 -5.34
CA ILE A 53 -10.53 1.74 -5.13
C ILE A 53 -9.77 1.49 -6.44
N GLY A 54 -10.47 1.25 -7.55
CA GLY A 54 -9.85 1.04 -8.87
C GLY A 54 -9.00 2.21 -9.37
N CYS A 55 -9.50 3.45 -9.26
CA CYS A 55 -8.73 4.66 -9.62
C CYS A 55 -7.48 4.79 -8.74
N THR A 56 -7.57 4.46 -7.45
CA THR A 56 -6.43 4.52 -6.52
C THR A 56 -5.36 3.48 -6.84
N VAL A 57 -5.76 2.24 -7.16
CA VAL A 57 -4.82 1.17 -7.58
C VAL A 57 -4.09 1.54 -8.88
N SER A 58 -4.81 2.10 -9.86
CA SER A 58 -4.19 2.58 -11.10
C SER A 58 -3.15 3.66 -10.85
N LEU A 59 -3.45 4.60 -9.94
CA LEU A 59 -2.53 5.68 -9.59
C LEU A 59 -1.32 5.17 -8.79
N LEU A 60 -1.54 4.21 -7.91
CA LEU A 60 -0.50 3.55 -7.12
C LEU A 60 0.51 2.81 -8.02
N ASN A 61 0.02 2.05 -9.01
CA ASN A 61 0.88 1.40 -10.00
C ASN A 61 1.71 2.42 -10.79
N PHE A 62 1.12 3.54 -11.20
CA PHE A 62 1.83 4.61 -11.91
C PHE A 62 2.99 5.20 -11.08
N TYR A 63 2.77 5.44 -9.78
CA TYR A 63 3.83 5.94 -8.89
C TYR A 63 4.94 4.91 -8.65
N LYS A 64 4.62 3.61 -8.62
CA LYS A 64 5.60 2.52 -8.51
C LYS A 64 6.47 2.40 -9.76
N THR A 65 5.86 2.39 -10.95
CA THR A 65 6.56 2.01 -12.18
C THR A 65 7.16 3.17 -12.96
N GLU A 66 6.54 4.36 -12.93
CA GLU A 66 6.90 5.44 -13.88
C GLU A 66 7.66 6.61 -13.25
N LEU A 67 7.49 6.87 -11.96
CA LEU A 67 8.06 8.06 -11.32
C LEU A 67 9.11 7.76 -10.24
N ASN A 68 9.17 6.52 -9.74
CA ASN A 68 10.02 6.11 -8.62
C ASN A 68 9.97 7.11 -7.43
N LYS A 69 8.77 7.63 -7.14
CA LYS A 69 8.52 8.58 -6.04
C LYS A 69 7.95 7.82 -4.85
N GLU A 70 8.84 7.18 -4.11
CA GLU A 70 8.52 6.30 -2.99
C GLU A 70 7.58 6.95 -1.97
N GLU A 71 7.83 8.20 -1.55
CA GLU A 71 6.96 8.89 -0.59
C GLU A 71 5.52 9.04 -1.09
N MET A 72 5.32 9.34 -2.38
CA MET A 72 3.97 9.47 -2.94
C MET A 72 3.30 8.10 -3.03
N TYR A 73 4.07 7.07 -3.39
CA TYR A 73 3.60 5.70 -3.40
C TYR A 73 3.11 5.27 -2.00
N ILE A 74 3.89 5.51 -0.94
CA ILE A 74 3.48 5.21 0.45
C ILE A 74 2.24 6.01 0.85
N ARG A 75 2.13 7.28 0.46
CA ARG A 75 0.90 8.08 0.73
C ARG A 75 -0.33 7.48 0.07
N TYR A 76 -0.23 6.96 -1.14
CA TYR A 76 -1.36 6.34 -1.84
C TYR A 76 -1.66 4.93 -1.31
N ILE A 77 -0.67 4.19 -0.81
CA ILE A 77 -0.91 2.96 -0.05
C ILE A 77 -1.82 3.25 1.14
N HIS A 78 -1.51 4.26 1.95
CA HIS A 78 -2.33 4.61 3.11
C HIS A 78 -3.73 5.09 2.74
N LYS A 79 -3.88 5.86 1.64
CA LYS A 79 -5.20 6.24 1.14
C LYS A 79 -6.03 5.04 0.69
N LEU A 80 -5.41 4.08 0.00
CA LEU A 80 -6.06 2.84 -0.44
C LEU A 80 -6.46 1.99 0.76
N TYR A 81 -5.58 1.88 1.75
CA TYR A 81 -5.85 1.20 3.02
C TYR A 81 -7.09 1.76 3.72
N ASP A 82 -7.21 3.08 3.84
CA ASP A 82 -8.37 3.74 4.45
C ASP A 82 -9.66 3.48 3.66
N LEU A 83 -9.58 3.39 2.32
CA LEU A 83 -10.73 3.04 1.48
C LEU A 83 -11.16 1.59 1.71
N HIS A 84 -10.22 0.63 1.80
CA HIS A 84 -10.54 -0.75 2.11
C HIS A 84 -11.14 -0.91 3.50
N LEU A 85 -10.64 -0.19 4.51
CA LEU A 85 -11.22 -0.19 5.85
C LEU A 85 -12.66 0.33 5.85
N LYS A 86 -12.94 1.43 5.14
CA LYS A 86 -14.32 1.98 5.02
C LYS A 86 -15.27 1.00 4.34
N ALA A 87 -14.78 0.27 3.34
CA ALA A 87 -15.53 -0.78 2.67
C ALA A 87 -15.61 -2.11 3.44
N GLN A 88 -15.02 -2.19 4.65
CA GLN A 88 -14.89 -3.41 5.46
C GLN A 88 -14.13 -4.56 4.76
N ASN A 89 -13.31 -4.23 3.77
CA ASN A 89 -12.46 -5.17 3.04
C ASN A 89 -11.13 -5.37 3.79
N PHE A 90 -11.17 -6.00 4.97
CA PHE A 90 -10.01 -6.11 5.85
C PHE A 90 -8.84 -6.90 5.25
N THR A 91 -9.13 -7.95 4.48
CA THR A 91 -8.11 -8.76 3.79
C THR A 91 -7.36 -7.93 2.74
N GLU A 92 -8.07 -7.14 1.93
CA GLU A 92 -7.45 -6.23 0.95
C GLU A 92 -6.70 -5.09 1.64
N ALA A 93 -7.21 -4.59 2.77
CA ALA A 93 -6.51 -3.60 3.58
C ALA A 93 -5.16 -4.16 4.09
N ALA A 94 -5.14 -5.42 4.54
CA ALA A 94 -3.93 -6.11 4.96
C ALA A 94 -2.92 -6.25 3.79
N TYR A 95 -3.36 -6.71 2.63
CA TYR A 95 -2.52 -6.79 1.42
C TYR A 95 -2.00 -5.43 0.96
N THR A 96 -2.81 -4.39 1.09
CA THR A 96 -2.38 -3.02 0.76
C THR A 96 -1.22 -2.57 1.64
N LEU A 97 -1.24 -2.85 2.94
CA LEU A 97 -0.13 -2.53 3.83
C LEU A 97 1.11 -3.41 3.60
N LEU A 98 0.96 -4.65 3.11
CA LEU A 98 2.09 -5.48 2.71
C LEU A 98 2.91 -4.81 1.59
N LEU A 99 2.29 -4.02 0.71
CA LEU A 99 3.02 -3.23 -0.29
C LEU A 99 3.96 -2.19 0.33
N TYR A 100 3.66 -1.69 1.53
CA TYR A 100 4.56 -0.80 2.26
C TYR A 100 5.61 -1.61 3.03
N ASP A 101 5.22 -2.73 3.61
CA ASP A 101 6.17 -3.65 4.25
C ASP A 101 7.31 -4.07 3.31
N GLU A 102 7.03 -4.33 2.03
CA GLU A 102 8.02 -4.68 1.01
C GLU A 102 9.10 -3.62 0.79
N LEU A 103 8.84 -2.36 1.15
CA LEU A 103 9.80 -1.25 1.00
C LEU A 103 10.73 -1.10 2.22
N LEU A 104 10.38 -1.73 3.34
CA LEU A 104 11.12 -1.60 4.60
C LEU A 104 12.01 -2.80 4.83
N GLU A 105 13.14 -2.56 5.48
CA GLU A 105 14.06 -3.61 5.92
C GLU A 105 14.01 -3.75 7.45
N TRP A 106 14.38 -4.93 7.96
CA TRP A 106 14.58 -5.14 9.40
C TRP A 106 15.91 -4.50 9.82
N SER A 107 15.94 -3.17 9.89
CA SER A 107 17.14 -2.39 10.14
C SER A 107 16.92 -1.31 11.21
N ASP A 108 18.00 -0.92 11.89
CA ASP A 108 17.98 0.19 12.85
C ASP A 108 18.11 1.56 12.15
N ARG A 109 17.94 1.63 10.82
CA ARG A 109 18.00 2.88 10.07
C ARG A 109 16.94 3.86 10.61
N PRO A 110 17.32 5.10 10.98
CA PRO A 110 16.36 6.07 11.47
C PRO A 110 15.47 6.56 10.33
N LEU A 111 14.15 6.47 10.53
CA LEU A 111 13.15 7.07 9.67
C LEU A 111 12.69 8.39 10.26
N ARG A 112 12.53 9.38 9.38
CA ARG A 112 11.91 10.66 9.72
C ARG A 112 10.42 10.45 10.01
N GLU A 113 9.83 11.45 10.67
CA GLU A 113 8.38 11.56 10.78
C GLU A 113 7.74 11.56 9.39
N PHE A 114 6.72 10.74 9.21
CA PHE A 114 6.04 10.61 7.94
C PHE A 114 4.59 10.15 8.16
N LEU A 115 3.63 10.85 7.56
CA LEU A 115 2.20 10.63 7.80
C LEU A 115 1.88 10.72 9.30
N THR A 116 1.35 9.65 9.88
CA THR A 116 1.03 9.53 11.31
C THR A 116 2.14 8.84 12.09
N TYR A 117 3.23 8.41 11.44
CA TYR A 117 4.33 7.74 12.11
C TYR A 117 5.30 8.76 12.72
N PRO A 118 5.66 8.59 14.01
CA PRO A 118 6.70 9.40 14.62
C PRO A 118 8.08 9.05 14.05
N MET A 119 9.09 9.80 14.48
CA MET A 119 10.48 9.45 14.24
C MET A 119 10.79 8.13 14.95
N GLN A 120 11.22 7.11 14.21
CA GLN A 120 11.41 5.74 14.69
C GLN A 120 12.35 4.98 13.75
N THR A 121 12.82 3.80 14.13
CA THR A 121 13.62 2.97 13.21
C THR A 121 12.74 2.27 12.16
N GLU A 122 13.36 1.81 11.07
CA GLU A 122 12.66 0.96 10.11
C GLU A 122 12.10 -0.29 10.75
N TRP A 123 12.90 -0.93 11.61
CA TRP A 123 12.51 -2.10 12.37
C TRP A 123 11.21 -1.85 13.14
N GLN A 124 11.12 -0.75 13.89
CA GLN A 124 9.93 -0.37 14.65
C GLN A 124 8.73 -0.09 13.75
N ARG A 125 8.95 0.53 12.58
CA ARG A 125 7.87 0.77 11.61
C ARG A 125 7.34 -0.53 11.01
N LYS A 126 8.25 -1.44 10.64
CA LYS A 126 7.94 -2.73 10.04
C LYS A 126 7.23 -3.65 11.04
N GLU A 127 7.68 -3.66 12.29
CA GLU A 127 7.00 -4.35 13.39
C GLU A 127 5.54 -3.87 13.54
N HIS A 128 5.34 -2.55 13.64
CA HIS A 128 4.00 -1.97 13.77
C HIS A 128 3.09 -2.32 12.58
N LEU A 129 3.63 -2.29 11.37
CA LEU A 129 2.90 -2.70 10.16
C LEU A 129 2.51 -4.17 10.23
N HIS A 130 3.43 -5.07 10.58
CA HIS A 130 3.15 -6.51 10.68
C HIS A 130 2.04 -6.79 11.69
N LEU A 131 2.09 -6.17 12.87
CA LEU A 131 1.04 -6.31 13.89
C LEU A 131 -0.32 -5.81 13.39
N THR A 132 -0.35 -4.68 12.67
CA THR A 132 -1.58 -4.13 12.08
C THR A 132 -2.12 -5.03 10.99
N ILE A 133 -1.26 -5.58 10.14
CA ILE A 133 -1.63 -6.51 9.06
C ILE A 133 -2.21 -7.80 9.63
N ILE A 134 -1.60 -8.38 10.68
CA ILE A 134 -2.13 -9.57 11.39
C ILE A 134 -3.54 -9.29 11.92
N GLN A 135 -3.76 -8.14 12.55
CA GLN A 135 -5.08 -7.75 13.06
C GLN A 135 -6.12 -7.62 11.93
N ASN A 136 -5.73 -7.08 10.78
CA ASN A 136 -6.62 -6.98 9.63
C ASN A 136 -6.92 -8.34 9.01
N PHE A 137 -5.93 -9.24 8.92
CA PHE A 137 -6.17 -10.62 8.49
C PHE A 137 -7.08 -11.39 9.45
N ASP A 138 -6.94 -11.16 10.75
CA ASP A 138 -7.84 -11.75 11.75
C ASP A 138 -9.29 -11.28 11.56
N ARG A 139 -9.51 -9.98 11.39
CA ARG A 139 -10.83 -9.41 11.08
C ARG A 139 -11.40 -9.88 9.75
N GLY A 140 -10.53 -10.05 8.75
CA GLY A 140 -10.87 -10.58 7.43
C GLY A 140 -11.01 -12.09 7.37
N LYS A 141 -10.84 -12.81 8.49
CA LYS A 141 -10.85 -14.28 8.59
C LYS A 141 -9.85 -14.98 7.65
N CYS A 142 -8.76 -14.29 7.33
CA CYS A 142 -7.68 -14.77 6.47
C CYS A 142 -6.51 -15.27 7.33
N TRP A 143 -6.83 -16.21 8.23
CA TRP A 143 -5.96 -16.60 9.33
C TRP A 143 -4.66 -17.27 8.89
N GLU A 144 -4.65 -17.99 7.77
CA GLU A 144 -3.46 -18.62 7.21
C GLU A 144 -2.38 -17.60 6.87
N ASN A 145 -2.76 -16.46 6.28
CA ASN A 145 -1.84 -15.37 6.00
C ASN A 145 -1.38 -14.67 7.28
N GLY A 146 -2.27 -14.54 8.26
CA GLY A 146 -1.93 -14.07 9.61
C GLY A 146 -0.86 -14.94 10.27
N ILE A 147 -0.99 -16.27 10.21
CA ILE A 147 -0.03 -17.23 10.77
C ILE A 147 1.35 -17.10 10.12
N ILE A 148 1.41 -16.98 8.79
CA ILE A 148 2.67 -16.79 8.07
C ILE A 148 3.39 -15.53 8.58
N LEU A 149 2.65 -14.44 8.80
CA LEU A 149 3.22 -13.20 9.28
C LEU A 149 3.61 -13.26 10.76
N CYS A 150 2.82 -13.94 11.61
CA CYS A 150 3.17 -14.23 13.00
C CYS A 150 4.50 -14.98 13.11
N ARG A 151 4.76 -15.95 12.23
CA ARG A 151 6.03 -16.69 12.21
C ARG A 151 7.21 -15.80 11.83
N LYS A 152 7.05 -14.97 10.79
CA LYS A 152 8.09 -14.01 10.37
C LYS A 152 8.50 -13.06 11.49
N ILE A 153 7.53 -12.47 12.20
CA ILE A 153 7.83 -11.54 13.29
C ILE A 153 8.39 -12.28 14.52
N ALA A 154 7.94 -13.51 14.78
CA ALA A 154 8.50 -14.36 15.84
C ALA A 154 9.99 -14.64 15.62
N GLU A 155 10.41 -14.95 14.39
CA GLU A 155 11.83 -15.13 14.04
C GLU A 155 12.67 -13.87 14.33
N GLN A 156 12.10 -12.67 14.10
CA GLN A 156 12.76 -11.42 14.45
C GLN A 156 12.88 -11.28 15.97
N TYR A 157 11.81 -11.50 16.74
CA TYR A 157 11.88 -11.42 18.20
C TYR A 157 12.88 -12.41 18.80
N GLU A 158 12.96 -13.63 18.26
CA GLU A 158 13.94 -14.62 18.68
C GLU A 158 15.37 -14.17 18.38
N SER A 159 15.62 -13.63 17.20
CA SER A 159 16.94 -13.10 16.79
C SER A 159 17.42 -11.94 17.67
N TYR A 160 16.49 -11.12 18.19
CA TYR A 160 16.75 -10.01 19.11
C TYR A 160 16.63 -10.40 20.59
N TYR A 161 16.41 -11.68 20.89
CA TYR A 161 16.25 -12.22 22.26
C TYR A 161 15.06 -11.60 23.03
N ASP A 162 14.04 -11.07 22.35
CA ASP A 162 12.81 -10.56 22.95
C ASP A 162 11.80 -11.69 23.17
N TYR A 163 12.10 -12.54 24.15
CA TYR A 163 11.26 -13.69 24.47
C TYR A 163 9.86 -13.31 24.99
N ARG A 164 9.69 -12.08 25.49
CA ARG A 164 8.39 -11.60 25.98
C ARG A 164 7.44 -11.38 24.82
N ASN A 165 7.87 -10.68 23.78
CA ASN A 165 7.04 -10.47 22.59
C ASN A 165 6.95 -11.73 21.73
N LEU A 166 8.00 -12.56 21.69
CA LEU A 166 7.94 -13.89 21.08
C LEU A 166 6.82 -14.74 21.67
N SER A 167 6.71 -14.82 23.00
CA SER A 167 5.65 -15.57 23.67
C SER A 167 4.26 -15.09 23.26
N LYS A 168 4.04 -13.77 23.19
CA LYS A 168 2.78 -13.19 22.71
C LYS A 168 2.47 -13.56 21.27
N MET A 169 3.48 -13.55 20.40
CA MET A 169 3.29 -13.93 19.00
C MET A 169 2.95 -15.40 18.83
N ARG A 170 3.56 -16.29 19.61
CA ARG A 170 3.21 -17.72 19.58
C ARG A 170 1.80 -17.98 20.11
N MET A 171 1.35 -17.24 21.13
CA MET A 171 -0.05 -17.30 21.57
C MET A 171 -1.03 -16.78 20.50
N MET A 172 -0.66 -15.71 19.79
CA MET A 172 -1.46 -15.22 18.66
C MET A 172 -1.54 -16.27 17.56
N GLU A 173 -0.41 -16.86 17.17
CA GLU A 173 -0.33 -17.94 16.17
C GLU A 173 -1.23 -19.13 16.57
N ALA A 174 -1.14 -19.59 17.82
CA ALA A 174 -1.99 -20.64 18.35
C ALA A 174 -3.49 -20.31 18.23
N SER A 175 -3.87 -19.09 18.64
CA SER A 175 -5.27 -18.64 18.55
C SER A 175 -5.81 -18.60 17.12
N LEU A 176 -4.95 -18.37 16.13
CA LEU A 176 -5.33 -18.39 14.72
C LEU A 176 -5.58 -19.82 14.22
N TYR A 177 -4.81 -20.83 14.68
CA TYR A 177 -5.10 -22.23 14.38
C TYR A 177 -6.45 -22.66 14.96
N ASP A 178 -6.73 -22.30 16.21
CA ASP A 178 -8.00 -22.62 16.86
C ASP A 178 -9.17 -22.01 16.06
N LYS A 179 -9.04 -20.74 15.64
CA LYS A 179 -10.03 -20.09 14.77
C LYS A 179 -10.24 -20.83 13.45
N ILE A 180 -9.18 -21.30 12.78
CA ILE A 180 -9.29 -22.07 11.53
C ILE A 180 -10.10 -23.35 11.74
N MET A 181 -9.89 -24.04 12.86
CA MET A 181 -10.56 -25.30 13.16
C MET A 181 -12.00 -25.12 13.61
N ASP A 182 -12.27 -24.09 14.43
CA ASP A 182 -13.54 -23.96 15.16
C ASP A 182 -14.56 -23.04 14.47
N GLN A 183 -14.10 -22.09 13.64
CA GLN A 183 -14.98 -21.10 13.03
C GLN A 183 -15.25 -21.38 11.56
N GLN A 184 -16.53 -21.43 11.21
CA GLN A 184 -16.97 -21.59 9.82
C GLN A 184 -16.74 -20.31 9.01
N ARG A 185 -16.12 -20.46 7.83
CA ARG A 185 -15.99 -19.42 6.81
C ARG A 185 -17.07 -19.61 5.74
N LEU A 186 -17.64 -18.52 5.25
CA LEU A 186 -18.47 -18.53 4.06
C LEU A 186 -17.54 -18.72 2.85
N GLU A 187 -17.91 -19.61 1.94
CA GLU A 187 -17.16 -19.75 0.69
C GLU A 187 -17.30 -18.46 -0.14
N PRO A 188 -16.21 -17.93 -0.71
CA PRO A 188 -16.28 -16.75 -1.54
C PRO A 188 -17.02 -17.06 -2.84
N GLU A 189 -18.00 -16.22 -3.17
CA GLU A 189 -18.69 -16.26 -4.47
C GLU A 189 -17.92 -15.40 -5.48
N PHE A 190 -17.56 -15.99 -6.62
CA PHE A 190 -16.85 -15.29 -7.69
C PHE A 190 -17.81 -14.99 -8.85
N PHE A 191 -17.93 -13.71 -9.19
CA PHE A 191 -18.77 -13.25 -10.29
C PHE A 191 -17.91 -12.73 -11.45
N ARG A 192 -18.32 -13.02 -12.68
CA ARG A 192 -17.76 -12.39 -13.89
C ARG A 192 -18.62 -11.19 -14.25
N VAL A 193 -18.00 -10.00 -14.26
CA VAL A 193 -18.62 -8.72 -14.63
C VAL A 193 -18.07 -8.27 -15.98
#